data_AF-A0A829D4T2-F1
#
_entry.id   AF-A0A829D4T2-F1
#
_cell.length_a   1.000
_cell.length_b   1.000
_cell.length_c   1.000
_cell.angle_alpha   90.00
_cell.angle_beta   90.00
_cell.angle_gamma   90.00
#
_symmetry.space_group_name_H-M   'P 1'
#
loop_
_entity.id
_entity.type
_entity.pdbx_description
1 polymer ?
#
loop_
_entity_poly.entity_id
_entity_poly.type
_entity_poly.pdbx_seq_one_letter_code
_entity_poly.pdbx_strand_id
1 'polypeptide(L)'
;MTRWAEFDLVGKVLAQDGRVEDGGLWTVLRLPAIDKDGNALWPEKFPIEELNEIRKTIGEKLFHALYQQEPIDIQEKLFENPTIEEPPLGLTYYGFLDPAFTTGPASDFSALSILGIDNKILDRSKAELYVKFGEIWKRSIDVVYDLVEKACIANNVSVLYVECNNGGDAVYEALRKRKTLKVEKVYASGNKNLRIVDQLRGNWNRIYFSRFISPEYLKQILKYNDQAAHDDAPDSLASLIKKIASKGGSIKDRYNWFGGIN
;
A
#
# COMPACT_ATOMS: atom_id res chain seq x y z
N MET A 1 14.27 -11.96 3.58
CA MET A 1 13.45 -11.29 4.62
C MET A 1 14.01 -9.88 4.79
N THR A 2 13.16 -8.88 5.02
CA THR A 2 13.56 -7.48 5.29
C THR A 2 14.12 -7.37 6.71
N ARG A 3 15.19 -6.59 6.93
CA ARG A 3 15.88 -6.44 8.23
C ARG A 3 15.68 -5.03 8.81
N TRP A 4 14.59 -4.83 9.53
CA TRP A 4 14.17 -3.50 10.03
C TRP A 4 14.83 -3.05 11.33
N ALA A 5 15.42 -3.98 12.06
CA ALA A 5 16.13 -3.74 13.31
C ALA A 5 17.25 -4.78 13.47
N GLU A 6 18.28 -4.42 14.22
CA GLU A 6 19.39 -5.34 14.54
C GLU A 6 18.91 -6.55 15.36
N PHE A 7 17.99 -6.32 16.30
CA PHE A 7 17.38 -7.35 17.15
C PHE A 7 16.02 -7.84 16.65
N ASP A 8 15.82 -7.88 15.34
CA ASP A 8 14.69 -8.60 14.75
C ASP A 8 14.77 -10.12 15.04
N LEU A 9 13.77 -10.90 14.60
CA LEU A 9 13.73 -12.34 14.85
C LEU A 9 15.05 -13.03 14.41
N VAL A 10 15.57 -12.65 13.24
CA VAL A 10 16.83 -13.19 12.72
C VAL A 10 18.00 -12.79 13.59
N GLY A 11 18.09 -11.52 13.99
CA GLY A 11 19.12 -11.03 14.89
C GLY A 11 19.13 -11.77 16.24
N LYS A 12 17.96 -11.98 16.83
CA LYS A 12 17.81 -12.73 18.10
C LYS A 12 18.25 -14.19 17.97
N VAL A 13 17.80 -14.88 16.93
CA VAL A 13 18.16 -16.29 16.67
C VAL A 13 19.67 -16.41 16.47
N LEU A 14 20.26 -15.54 15.65
CA LEU A 14 21.71 -15.56 15.40
C LEU A 14 22.53 -15.17 16.64
N ALA A 15 22.04 -14.26 17.48
CA ALA A 15 22.68 -13.91 18.74
C ALA A 15 22.64 -15.06 19.77
N GLN A 16 21.59 -15.88 19.72
CA GLN A 16 21.42 -17.01 20.65
C GLN A 16 22.18 -18.26 20.18
N ASP A 17 22.03 -18.63 18.91
CA ASP A 17 22.42 -19.95 18.39
C ASP A 17 23.64 -19.88 17.45
N GLY A 18 24.07 -18.68 17.06
CA GLY A 18 25.24 -18.44 16.22
C GLY A 18 25.08 -18.90 14.76
N ARG A 19 26.02 -18.46 13.92
CA ARG A 19 26.15 -18.92 12.53
C ARG A 19 27.05 -20.12 12.43
N VAL A 20 26.82 -21.02 11.47
CA VAL A 20 27.67 -22.21 11.25
C VAL A 20 29.13 -21.81 11.02
N GLU A 21 29.40 -20.70 10.33
CA GLU A 21 30.75 -20.16 10.12
C GLU A 21 31.47 -19.75 11.42
N ASP A 22 30.72 -19.43 12.47
CA ASP A 22 31.21 -19.05 13.80
C ASP A 22 31.06 -20.18 14.83
N GLY A 23 30.76 -21.42 14.38
CA GLY A 23 30.55 -22.58 15.26
C GLY A 23 29.13 -22.74 15.83
N GLY A 24 28.17 -21.98 15.32
CA GLY A 24 26.75 -22.04 15.68
C GLY A 24 25.91 -22.96 14.79
N LEU A 25 24.58 -22.81 14.87
CA LEU A 25 23.61 -23.75 14.26
C LEU A 25 23.07 -23.32 12.90
N TRP A 26 23.16 -22.04 12.54
CA TRP A 26 22.42 -21.48 11.42
C TRP A 26 23.28 -21.11 10.22
N THR A 27 22.89 -21.56 9.02
CA THR A 27 23.45 -21.05 7.75
C THR A 27 22.63 -19.85 7.28
N VAL A 28 23.28 -18.70 7.06
CA VAL A 28 22.60 -17.47 6.63
C VAL A 28 22.70 -17.32 5.12
N LEU A 29 21.58 -17.51 4.43
CA LEU A 29 21.46 -17.19 3.01
C LEU A 29 21.06 -15.72 2.82
N ARG A 30 21.96 -14.91 2.27
CA ARG A 30 21.71 -13.50 1.94
C ARG A 30 21.56 -13.32 0.43
N LEU A 31 20.48 -12.65 0.03
CA LEU A 31 20.12 -12.39 -1.37
C LEU A 31 19.81 -10.90 -1.53
N PRO A 32 20.84 -10.02 -1.58
CA PRO A 32 20.63 -8.59 -1.75
C PRO A 32 20.11 -8.30 -3.16
N ALA A 33 19.25 -7.29 -3.31
CA ALA A 33 18.70 -6.92 -4.61
C ALA A 33 19.76 -6.38 -5.58
N ILE A 34 20.80 -5.72 -5.05
CA ILE A 34 21.97 -5.25 -5.80
C ILE A 34 23.22 -5.92 -5.24
N ASP A 35 24.02 -6.55 -6.09
CA ASP A 35 25.29 -7.17 -5.70
C ASP A 35 26.42 -6.13 -5.52
N LYS A 36 27.60 -6.61 -5.12
CA LYS A 36 28.80 -5.78 -4.90
C LYS A 36 29.32 -5.09 -6.17
N ASP A 37 28.99 -5.63 -7.33
CA ASP A 37 29.42 -5.14 -8.64
C ASP A 37 28.36 -4.21 -9.25
N GLY A 38 27.25 -3.97 -8.53
CA GLY A 38 26.16 -3.07 -8.94
C GLY A 38 25.10 -3.73 -9.81
N ASN A 39 25.09 -5.05 -9.96
CA ASN A 39 24.11 -5.76 -10.79
C ASN A 39 22.87 -6.13 -9.97
N ALA A 40 21.72 -6.12 -10.64
CA ALA A 40 20.47 -6.59 -10.04
C ALA A 40 20.48 -8.11 -9.89
N LEU A 41 20.04 -8.62 -8.73
CA LEU A 41 19.89 -10.05 -8.47
C LEU A 41 18.85 -10.71 -9.38
N TRP A 42 17.80 -9.96 -9.75
CA TRP A 42 16.73 -10.44 -10.62
C TRP A 42 16.36 -9.38 -11.67
N PRO A 43 17.20 -9.19 -12.71
CA PRO A 43 17.03 -8.10 -13.68
C PRO A 43 15.72 -8.15 -14.47
N GLU A 44 15.18 -9.34 -14.75
CA GLU A 44 13.93 -9.48 -15.51
C GLU A 44 12.71 -8.93 -14.77
N LYS A 45 12.76 -8.94 -13.44
CA LYS A 45 11.65 -8.48 -12.59
C LYS A 45 11.92 -7.11 -11.96
N PHE A 46 13.17 -6.84 -11.60
CA PHE A 46 13.61 -5.60 -11.00
C PHE A 46 14.91 -5.16 -11.67
N PRO A 47 14.83 -4.47 -12.83
CA PRO A 47 16.00 -3.91 -13.49
C PRO A 47 16.76 -2.96 -12.56
N ILE A 48 18.06 -2.79 -12.81
CA ILE A 48 18.93 -1.98 -11.96
C ILE A 48 18.48 -0.52 -11.91
N GLU A 49 17.89 -0.01 -12.99
CA GLU A 49 17.31 1.33 -13.06
C GLU A 49 16.12 1.46 -12.08
N GLU A 50 15.23 0.47 -12.03
CA GLU A 50 14.09 0.47 -11.12
C GLU A 50 14.54 0.38 -9.67
N LEU A 51 15.50 -0.50 -9.35
CA LEU A 51 16.07 -0.61 -8.00
C LEU A 51 16.73 0.70 -7.56
N ASN A 52 17.42 1.38 -8.47
CA ASN A 52 18.02 2.69 -8.18
C ASN A 52 16.97 3.79 -7.97
N GLU A 53 15.87 3.77 -8.71
CA GLU A 53 14.76 4.70 -8.49
C GLU A 53 14.07 4.43 -7.15
N ILE A 54 13.86 3.17 -6.79
CA ILE A 54 13.35 2.78 -5.46
C ILE A 54 14.30 3.31 -4.39
N ARG A 55 15.61 3.05 -4.51
CA ARG A 55 16.64 3.51 -3.55
C ARG A 55 16.61 5.02 -3.32
N LYS A 56 16.50 5.82 -4.39
CA LYS A 56 16.36 7.28 -4.29
C LYS A 56 15.06 7.69 -3.60
N THR A 57 13.99 6.95 -3.86
CA THR A 57 12.63 7.27 -3.40
C THR A 57 12.44 7.00 -1.90
N ILE A 58 12.86 5.82 -1.44
CA ILE A 58 12.69 5.42 -0.02
C ILE A 58 13.89 5.84 0.85
N GLY A 59 15.02 6.17 0.23
CA GLY A 59 16.27 6.55 0.90
C GLY A 59 17.19 5.36 1.20
N GLU A 60 18.48 5.66 1.33
CA GLU A 60 19.55 4.66 1.44
C GLU A 60 19.33 3.69 2.60
N LYS A 61 19.05 4.21 3.80
CA LYS A 61 18.79 3.41 5.01
C LYS A 61 17.70 2.36 4.76
N LEU A 62 16.49 2.79 4.37
CA LEU A 62 15.37 1.89 4.14
C LEU A 62 15.64 0.91 3.00
N PHE A 63 16.35 1.33 1.96
CA PHE A 63 16.76 0.43 0.89
C PHE A 63 17.65 -0.71 1.40
N HIS A 64 18.60 -0.41 2.30
CA HIS A 64 19.45 -1.44 2.91
C HIS A 64 18.65 -2.46 3.73
N ALA A 65 17.71 -2.00 4.55
CA ALA A 65 16.80 -2.86 5.31
C ALA A 65 15.95 -3.76 4.41
N LEU A 66 15.33 -3.17 3.40
CA LEU A 66 14.26 -3.78 2.62
C LEU A 66 14.77 -4.65 1.46
N TYR A 67 15.81 -4.17 0.78
CA TYR A 67 16.30 -4.75 -0.47
C TYR A 67 17.67 -5.39 -0.32
N GLN A 68 18.54 -4.88 0.55
CA GLN A 68 19.89 -5.45 0.76
C GLN A 68 19.97 -6.45 1.94
N GLN A 69 18.91 -6.56 2.75
CA GLN A 69 18.87 -7.42 3.95
C GLN A 69 19.94 -7.06 4.99
N GLU A 70 20.26 -5.77 5.12
CA GLU A 70 21.15 -5.25 6.15
C GLU A 70 20.33 -4.64 7.29
N PRO A 71 20.46 -5.12 8.53
CA PRO A 71 19.74 -4.54 9.65
C PRO A 71 20.22 -3.11 9.88
N ILE A 72 19.27 -2.21 10.02
CA ILE A 72 19.51 -0.86 10.49
C ILE A 72 18.57 -0.59 11.65
N ASP A 73 19.04 0.14 12.65
CA ASP A 73 18.20 0.51 13.79
C ASP A 73 17.28 1.67 13.37
N ILE A 74 16.19 1.35 12.65
CA ILE A 74 15.20 2.35 12.25
C ILE A 74 14.39 2.71 13.49
N GLN A 75 14.89 3.65 14.29
CA GLN A 75 14.10 4.30 15.34
C GLN A 75 13.22 5.44 14.77
N GLU A 76 13.42 5.82 13.50
CA GLU A 76 12.69 6.90 12.85
C GLU A 76 11.27 6.45 12.47
N LYS A 77 10.25 7.25 12.80
CA LYS A 77 8.90 7.01 12.30
C LYS A 77 8.90 7.20 10.78
N LEU A 78 8.38 6.21 10.07
CA LEU A 78 8.30 6.23 8.60
C LEU A 78 7.47 7.40 8.06
N PHE A 79 6.46 7.80 8.83
CA PHE A 79 5.45 8.77 8.43
C PHE A 79 5.27 9.80 9.54
N GLU A 80 5.72 11.03 9.28
CA GLU A 80 5.64 12.13 10.22
C GLU A 80 5.03 13.35 9.53
N ASN A 81 4.38 14.21 10.32
CA ASN A 81 3.85 15.50 9.90
C ASN A 81 2.98 15.41 8.62
N PRO A 82 1.85 14.68 8.66
CA PRO A 82 0.97 14.59 7.50
C PRO A 82 0.45 15.98 7.12
N THR A 83 0.47 16.30 5.82
CA THR A 83 -0.08 17.55 5.33
C THR A 83 -1.61 17.48 5.36
N ILE A 84 -2.24 18.39 6.09
CA ILE A 84 -3.70 18.48 6.17
C ILE A 84 -4.19 19.57 5.23
N GLU A 85 -4.86 19.18 4.15
CA GLU A 85 -5.39 20.08 3.14
C GLU A 85 -6.64 19.49 2.49
N GLU A 86 -7.63 20.34 2.21
CA GLU A 86 -8.86 19.90 1.56
C GLU A 86 -8.69 19.78 0.05
N PRO A 87 -9.33 18.79 -0.59
CA PRO A 87 -9.22 18.60 -2.03
C PRO A 87 -9.76 19.81 -2.82
N PRO A 88 -9.04 20.27 -3.86
CA PRO A 88 -9.57 21.26 -4.79
C PRO A 88 -10.75 20.70 -5.61
N LEU A 89 -11.44 21.61 -6.31
CA LEU A 89 -12.52 21.24 -7.22
C LEU A 89 -11.97 20.51 -8.47
N GLY A 90 -12.79 19.64 -9.06
CA GLY A 90 -12.49 18.97 -10.33
C GLY A 90 -11.66 17.70 -10.24
N LEU A 91 -11.37 17.20 -9.04
CA LEU A 91 -10.73 15.89 -8.86
C LEU A 91 -11.68 14.74 -9.19
N THR A 92 -11.11 13.64 -9.68
CA THR A 92 -11.80 12.35 -9.77
C THR A 92 -11.45 11.50 -8.56
N TYR A 93 -12.47 10.92 -7.91
CA TYR A 93 -12.29 10.13 -6.70
C TYR A 93 -12.35 8.63 -6.98
N TYR A 94 -11.41 7.90 -6.38
CA TYR A 94 -11.33 6.45 -6.45
C TYR A 94 -11.33 5.89 -5.03
N GLY A 95 -11.99 4.76 -4.84
CA GLY A 95 -12.04 4.05 -3.55
C GLY A 95 -11.24 2.76 -3.60
N PHE A 96 -10.67 2.34 -2.48
CA PHE A 96 -10.12 1.00 -2.30
C PHE A 96 -10.63 0.41 -0.98
N LEU A 97 -11.28 -0.75 -1.06
CA LEU A 97 -11.74 -1.54 0.06
C LEU A 97 -10.82 -2.75 0.24
N ASP A 98 -10.18 -2.84 1.39
CA ASP A 98 -9.56 -4.06 1.89
C ASP A 98 -10.52 -4.72 2.91
N PRO A 99 -11.23 -5.79 2.52
CA PRO A 99 -12.25 -6.39 3.38
C PRO A 99 -11.65 -7.41 4.36
N ALA A 100 -12.02 -7.28 5.64
CA ALA A 100 -11.73 -8.27 6.67
C ALA A 100 -12.95 -9.15 6.97
N PHE A 101 -12.77 -10.47 6.98
CA PHE A 101 -13.87 -11.44 7.13
C PHE A 101 -14.03 -12.02 8.53
N THR A 102 -13.08 -11.73 9.43
CA THR A 102 -13.10 -12.26 10.80
C THR A 102 -13.89 -11.34 11.73
N THR A 103 -14.58 -11.90 12.72
CA THR A 103 -15.29 -11.13 13.76
C THR A 103 -14.73 -11.51 15.14
N GLY A 104 -14.27 -10.52 15.91
CA GLY A 104 -13.78 -10.71 17.29
C GLY A 104 -12.73 -9.66 17.72
N PRO A 105 -12.30 -9.61 18.99
CA PRO A 105 -11.34 -8.62 19.48
C PRO A 105 -9.97 -8.68 18.80
N ALA A 106 -9.60 -9.84 18.25
CA ALA A 106 -8.38 -10.06 17.46
C ALA A 106 -8.63 -10.04 15.94
N SER A 107 -9.82 -9.68 15.47
CA SER A 107 -10.11 -9.62 14.03
C SER A 107 -9.44 -8.44 13.34
N ASP A 108 -9.13 -8.61 12.07
CA ASP A 108 -8.59 -7.57 11.19
C ASP A 108 -9.63 -6.48 10.95
N PHE A 109 -9.18 -5.28 10.60
CA PHE A 109 -10.08 -4.19 10.26
C PHE A 109 -10.40 -4.23 8.76
N SER A 110 -11.66 -4.00 8.40
CA SER A 110 -11.96 -3.59 7.01
C SER A 110 -11.54 -2.15 6.84
N ALA A 111 -10.74 -1.84 5.82
CA ALA A 111 -10.23 -0.49 5.58
C ALA A 111 -10.73 0.06 4.24
N LEU A 112 -11.31 1.27 4.28
CA LEU A 112 -11.68 2.02 3.08
C LEU A 112 -10.81 3.27 2.97
N SER A 113 -10.18 3.42 1.81
CA SER A 113 -9.46 4.64 1.41
C SER A 113 -10.17 5.28 0.22
N ILE A 114 -10.38 6.59 0.23
CA ILE A 114 -10.89 7.36 -0.91
C ILE A 114 -9.90 8.47 -1.25
N LEU A 115 -9.37 8.42 -2.47
CA LEU A 115 -8.33 9.30 -2.97
C LEU A 115 -8.81 10.07 -4.19
N GLY A 116 -8.63 11.39 -4.17
CA GLY A 116 -8.85 12.30 -5.29
C GLY A 116 -7.56 12.57 -6.05
N ILE A 117 -7.64 12.56 -7.37
CA ILE A 117 -6.53 12.90 -8.28
C ILE A 117 -7.06 13.71 -9.48
N ASP A 118 -6.26 14.65 -9.99
CA ASP A 118 -6.60 15.34 -11.23
C ASP A 118 -6.26 14.43 -12.43
N ASN A 119 -7.30 13.95 -13.11
CA ASN A 119 -7.16 13.09 -14.29
C ASN A 119 -6.61 13.79 -15.52
N LYS A 120 -6.50 15.13 -15.51
CA LYS A 120 -5.85 15.90 -16.57
C LYS A 120 -4.33 15.81 -16.52
N ILE A 121 -3.76 15.45 -15.37
CA ILE A 121 -2.31 15.25 -15.22
C ILE A 121 -1.93 13.89 -15.82
N LEU A 122 -1.30 13.92 -16.98
CA LEU A 122 -0.90 12.70 -17.71
C LEU A 122 0.20 11.92 -16.97
N ASP A 123 1.17 12.62 -16.40
CA ASP A 123 2.21 12.01 -15.58
C ASP A 123 1.70 11.82 -14.14
N ARG A 124 1.10 10.65 -13.90
CA ARG A 124 0.49 10.29 -12.62
C ARG A 124 1.45 10.29 -11.44
N SER A 125 2.76 10.20 -11.69
CA SER A 125 3.78 10.28 -10.65
C SER A 125 3.93 11.69 -10.06
N LYS A 126 3.46 12.72 -10.78
CA LYS A 126 3.50 14.13 -10.37
C LYS A 126 2.17 14.67 -9.86
N ALA A 127 1.10 13.91 -10.00
CA ALA A 127 -0.22 14.36 -9.57
C ALA A 127 -0.32 14.41 -8.04
N GLU A 128 -0.94 15.43 -7.49
CA GLU A 128 -1.24 15.50 -6.07
C GLU A 128 -2.32 14.47 -5.69
N LEU A 129 -2.20 13.93 -4.48
CA LEU A 129 -3.00 12.82 -3.99
C LEU A 129 -3.78 13.27 -2.76
N TYR A 130 -5.08 13.50 -2.91
CA TYR A 130 -5.93 14.02 -1.83
C TYR A 130 -6.74 12.89 -1.19
N VAL A 131 -6.34 12.46 0.02
CA VAL A 131 -7.08 11.48 0.83
C VAL A 131 -8.29 12.19 1.44
N LYS A 132 -9.42 12.08 0.75
CA LYS A 132 -10.67 12.76 1.12
C LYS A 132 -11.40 12.03 2.25
N PHE A 133 -11.30 10.71 2.28
CA PHE A 133 -11.94 9.88 3.30
C PHE A 133 -11.08 8.64 3.55
N GLY A 134 -10.94 8.29 4.83
CA GLY A 134 -10.25 7.09 5.29
C GLY A 134 -10.94 6.62 6.55
N GLU A 135 -11.32 5.34 6.61
CA GLU A 135 -12.00 4.76 7.76
C GLU A 135 -11.62 3.28 7.90
N ILE A 136 -11.60 2.81 9.15
CA ILE A 136 -11.41 1.40 9.49
C ILE A 136 -12.58 0.90 10.33
N TRP A 137 -13.05 -0.32 10.05
CA TRP A 137 -14.16 -0.93 10.79
C TRP A 137 -13.82 -2.31 11.30
N LYS A 138 -14.24 -2.57 12.53
CA LYS A 138 -14.21 -3.89 13.16
C LYS A 138 -15.64 -4.39 13.35
N ARG A 139 -16.29 -4.70 12.23
CA ARG A 139 -17.72 -5.07 12.15
C ARG A 139 -17.91 -6.25 11.22
N SER A 140 -19.08 -6.88 11.30
CA SER A 140 -19.46 -7.90 10.34
C SER A 140 -19.52 -7.35 8.92
N ILE A 141 -19.17 -8.20 7.95
CA ILE A 141 -18.93 -7.76 6.58
C ILE A 141 -20.18 -7.18 5.90
N ASP A 142 -21.37 -7.63 6.28
CA ASP A 142 -22.66 -7.11 5.82
C ASP A 142 -22.87 -5.63 6.18
N VAL A 143 -22.50 -5.24 7.41
CA VAL A 143 -22.59 -3.84 7.87
C VAL A 143 -21.54 -2.97 7.17
N VAL A 144 -20.35 -3.52 6.94
CA VAL A 144 -19.27 -2.81 6.24
C VAL A 144 -19.69 -2.41 4.83
N TYR A 145 -20.45 -3.24 4.11
CA TYR A 145 -20.89 -2.92 2.74
C TYR A 145 -21.76 -1.67 2.67
N ASP A 146 -22.72 -1.55 3.59
CA ASP A 146 -23.63 -0.41 3.64
C ASP A 146 -22.87 0.87 3.98
N LEU A 147 -21.87 0.78 4.87
CA LEU A 147 -21.00 1.89 5.24
C LEU A 147 -20.11 2.32 4.07
N VAL A 148 -19.50 1.36 3.37
CA VAL A 148 -18.65 1.61 2.20
C VAL A 148 -19.46 2.25 1.07
N GLU A 149 -20.65 1.71 0.79
CA GLU A 149 -21.53 2.23 -0.25
C GLU A 149 -21.94 3.68 0.06
N LYS A 150 -22.39 3.93 1.29
CA LYS A 150 -22.75 5.28 1.75
C LYS A 150 -21.57 6.25 1.66
N ALA A 151 -20.37 5.83 2.08
CA ALA A 151 -19.17 6.66 2.01
C ALA A 151 -18.78 6.95 0.56
N CYS A 152 -18.84 5.97 -0.34
CA CYS A 152 -18.51 6.14 -1.75
C CYS A 152 -19.47 7.09 -2.45
N ILE A 153 -20.77 6.97 -2.20
CA ILE A 153 -21.79 7.88 -2.75
C ILE A 153 -21.58 9.29 -2.21
N ALA A 154 -21.44 9.47 -0.90
CA ALA A 154 -21.25 10.78 -0.28
C ALA A 154 -20.00 11.51 -0.78
N ASN A 155 -18.97 10.76 -1.20
CA ASN A 155 -17.71 11.32 -1.70
C ASN A 155 -17.62 11.39 -3.23
N ASN A 156 -18.66 10.99 -3.98
CA ASN A 156 -18.68 10.92 -5.44
C ASN A 156 -17.57 10.03 -6.02
N VAL A 157 -17.39 8.83 -5.45
CA VAL A 157 -16.42 7.84 -5.94
C VAL A 157 -16.80 7.35 -7.32
N SER A 158 -15.87 7.45 -8.27
CA SER A 158 -16.05 7.03 -9.67
C SER A 158 -15.84 5.53 -9.87
N VAL A 159 -14.87 4.93 -9.16
CA VAL A 159 -14.60 3.49 -9.16
C VAL A 159 -14.19 3.06 -7.75
N LEU A 160 -14.81 2.01 -7.24
CA LEU A 160 -14.40 1.33 -6.02
C LEU A 160 -13.64 0.05 -6.40
N TYR A 161 -12.39 -0.03 -5.99
CA TYR A 161 -11.57 -1.24 -6.08
C TYR A 161 -11.79 -2.09 -4.82
N VAL A 162 -11.97 -3.39 -4.99
CA VAL A 162 -12.15 -4.34 -3.87
C VAL A 162 -11.03 -5.38 -3.94
N GLU A 163 -10.28 -5.55 -2.86
CA GLU A 163 -9.28 -6.62 -2.75
C GLU A 163 -9.97 -7.99 -2.62
N CYS A 164 -9.62 -8.95 -3.48
CA CYS A 164 -10.31 -10.25 -3.60
C CYS A 164 -9.50 -11.47 -3.11
N ASN A 165 -8.41 -11.30 -2.37
CA ASN A 165 -7.51 -12.41 -2.01
C ASN A 165 -8.07 -13.39 -0.96
N ASN A 166 -8.84 -12.92 0.03
CA ASN A 166 -9.27 -13.71 1.19
C ASN A 166 -10.80 -13.77 1.35
N GLY A 167 -11.54 -14.01 0.26
CA GLY A 167 -13.01 -14.02 0.27
C GLY A 167 -13.64 -12.73 -0.26
N GLY A 168 -12.83 -11.73 -0.61
CA GLY A 168 -13.27 -10.45 -1.19
C GLY A 168 -14.06 -10.57 -2.49
N ASP A 169 -14.01 -11.73 -3.17
CA ASP A 169 -14.90 -12.02 -4.29
C ASP A 169 -16.39 -11.95 -3.91
N ALA A 170 -16.76 -12.43 -2.71
CA ALA A 170 -18.14 -12.35 -2.24
C ALA A 170 -18.58 -10.90 -1.99
N VAL A 171 -17.67 -10.08 -1.44
CA VAL A 171 -17.86 -8.63 -1.21
C VAL A 171 -18.09 -7.92 -2.54
N TYR A 172 -17.22 -8.17 -3.51
CA TYR A 172 -17.31 -7.61 -4.84
C TYR A 172 -18.66 -7.97 -5.49
N GLU A 173 -19.06 -9.24 -5.48
CA GLU A 173 -20.31 -9.66 -6.12
C GLU A 173 -21.53 -9.05 -5.42
N ALA A 174 -21.51 -8.91 -4.09
CA ALA A 174 -22.57 -8.26 -3.33
C ALA A 174 -22.71 -6.77 -3.72
N LEU A 175 -21.62 -6.01 -3.72
CA LEU A 175 -21.62 -4.59 -4.09
C LEU A 175 -21.97 -4.39 -5.57
N ARG A 176 -21.44 -5.22 -6.47
CA ARG A 176 -21.73 -5.16 -7.90
C ARG A 176 -23.22 -5.37 -8.21
N LYS A 177 -23.89 -6.29 -7.51
CA LYS A 177 -25.32 -6.56 -7.70
C LYS A 177 -26.22 -5.38 -7.33
N ARG A 178 -25.77 -4.49 -6.42
CA ARG A 178 -26.51 -3.29 -6.02
C ARG A 178 -26.58 -2.23 -7.14
N LYS A 179 -25.63 -2.25 -8.09
CA LYS A 179 -25.57 -1.33 -9.27
C LYS A 179 -25.56 0.17 -8.93
N THR A 180 -25.25 0.52 -7.69
CA THR A 180 -25.12 1.91 -7.19
C THR A 180 -23.75 2.50 -7.48
N LEU A 181 -22.72 1.65 -7.52
CA LEU A 181 -21.32 2.02 -7.70
C LEU A 181 -20.71 1.19 -8.82
N LYS A 182 -19.75 1.78 -9.53
CA LYS A 182 -18.85 1.01 -10.38
C LYS A 182 -17.79 0.36 -9.49
N VAL A 183 -17.74 -0.97 -9.51
CA VAL A 183 -16.84 -1.77 -8.66
C VAL A 183 -15.92 -2.61 -9.55
N GLU A 184 -14.63 -2.69 -9.21
CA GLU A 184 -13.62 -3.47 -9.91
C GLU A 184 -12.82 -4.35 -8.93
N LYS A 185 -12.47 -5.57 -9.36
CA LYS A 185 -11.64 -6.48 -8.55
C LYS A 185 -10.17 -6.09 -8.61
N VAL A 186 -9.48 -6.24 -7.49
CA VAL A 186 -8.02 -6.17 -7.41
C VAL A 186 -7.51 -7.39 -6.67
N TYR A 187 -6.48 -8.01 -7.22
CA TYR A 187 -5.73 -9.07 -6.56
C TYR A 187 -4.38 -8.49 -6.17
N ALA A 188 -4.12 -8.39 -4.86
CA ALA A 188 -2.81 -7.99 -4.40
C ALA A 188 -1.86 -9.19 -4.45
N SER A 189 -0.66 -8.97 -4.99
CA SER A 189 0.45 -9.93 -4.91
C SER A 189 1.71 -9.18 -4.51
N GLY A 190 2.58 -9.87 -3.76
CA GLY A 190 3.83 -9.30 -3.24
C GLY A 190 3.79 -9.02 -1.74
N ASN A 191 4.89 -8.45 -1.24
CA ASN A 191 5.07 -8.18 0.18
C ASN A 191 4.36 -6.88 0.57
N LYS A 192 3.42 -6.95 1.51
CA LYS A 192 2.63 -5.80 2.02
C LYS A 192 3.53 -4.68 2.54
N ASN A 193 4.55 -5.00 3.35
CA ASN A 193 5.44 -4.01 3.93
C ASN A 193 6.20 -3.23 2.85
N LEU A 194 6.70 -3.93 1.83
CA LEU A 194 7.37 -3.26 0.70
C LEU A 194 6.40 -2.35 -0.05
N ARG A 195 5.17 -2.81 -0.33
CA ARG A 195 4.13 -2.02 -1.00
C ARG A 195 3.79 -0.76 -0.20
N ILE A 196 3.59 -0.88 1.10
CA ILE A 196 3.24 0.24 1.97
C ILE A 196 4.36 1.27 1.97
N VAL A 197 5.61 0.85 2.19
CA VAL A 197 6.74 1.77 2.22
C VAL A 197 6.94 2.43 0.87
N ASP A 198 7.01 1.66 -0.22
CA ASP A 198 7.22 2.18 -1.57
C ASP A 198 6.15 3.22 -1.95
N GLN A 199 4.87 2.90 -1.71
CA GLN A 199 3.77 3.76 -2.15
C GLN A 199 3.49 4.92 -1.20
N LEU A 200 3.58 4.74 0.12
CA LEU A 200 3.35 5.85 1.05
C LEU A 200 4.59 6.72 1.19
N ARG A 201 5.79 6.15 1.37
CA ARG A 201 7.01 6.94 1.57
C ARG A 201 7.38 7.66 0.28
N GLY A 202 7.29 6.99 -0.85
CA GLY A 202 7.61 7.58 -2.15
C GLY A 202 6.67 8.71 -2.58
N ASN A 203 5.47 8.76 -2.01
CA ASN A 203 4.48 9.78 -2.33
C ASN A 203 4.16 10.72 -1.16
N TRP A 204 4.84 10.59 -0.02
CA TRP A 204 4.47 11.28 1.22
C TRP A 204 4.33 12.80 1.05
N ASN A 205 5.26 13.42 0.33
CA ASN A 205 5.27 14.87 0.07
C ASN A 205 4.16 15.36 -0.88
N ARG A 206 3.44 14.46 -1.53
CA ARG A 206 2.31 14.77 -2.42
C ARG A 206 0.98 14.17 -1.94
N ILE A 207 0.95 13.63 -0.72
CA ILE A 207 -0.26 13.13 -0.08
C ILE A 207 -0.79 14.22 0.85
N TYR A 208 -2.04 14.59 0.65
CA TYR A 208 -2.77 15.58 1.43
C TYR A 208 -3.99 14.91 2.06
N PHE A 209 -4.14 15.01 3.37
CA PHE A 209 -5.26 14.42 4.09
C PHE A 209 -6.32 15.48 4.38
N SER A 210 -7.58 15.20 4.06
CA SER A 210 -8.69 16.03 4.50
C SER A 210 -8.75 16.09 6.04
N ARG A 211 -9.33 17.13 6.63
CA ARG A 211 -9.53 17.17 8.09
C ARG A 211 -10.59 16.18 8.59
N PHE A 212 -11.36 15.58 7.69
CA PHE A 212 -12.51 14.72 8.01
C PHE A 212 -12.19 13.22 7.96
N ILE A 213 -10.94 12.83 7.73
CA ILE A 213 -10.54 11.42 7.80
C ILE A 213 -10.62 10.94 9.26
N SER A 214 -10.96 9.67 9.45
CA SER A 214 -10.98 9.03 10.75
C SER A 214 -9.62 9.16 11.47
N PRO A 215 -9.60 9.68 12.72
CA PRO A 215 -8.39 9.75 13.52
C PRO A 215 -7.71 8.38 13.70
N GLU A 216 -8.50 7.31 13.84
CA GLU A 216 -8.02 5.95 14.00
C GLU A 216 -7.31 5.44 12.74
N TYR A 217 -7.87 5.72 11.56
CA TYR A 217 -7.26 5.41 10.27
C TYR A 217 -5.92 6.15 10.10
N LEU A 218 -5.90 7.48 10.35
CA LEU A 218 -4.66 8.26 10.23
C LEU A 218 -3.61 7.77 11.24
N LYS A 219 -4.02 7.45 12.46
CA LYS A 219 -3.14 6.94 13.52
C LYS A 219 -2.50 5.61 13.14
N GLN A 220 -3.21 4.69 12.48
CA GLN A 220 -2.59 3.46 11.97
C GLN A 220 -1.50 3.76 10.94
N ILE A 221 -1.73 4.69 10.01
CA ILE A 221 -0.72 5.11 9.02
C ILE A 221 0.51 5.70 9.73
N LEU A 222 0.32 6.68 10.61
CA LEU A 222 1.44 7.38 11.28
C LEU A 222 2.26 6.49 12.24
N LYS A 223 1.66 5.42 12.75
CA LYS A 223 2.33 4.47 13.65
C LYS A 223 2.85 3.23 12.95
N TYR A 224 2.70 3.14 11.64
CA TYR A 224 3.09 1.96 10.88
C TYR A 224 4.60 1.69 10.98
N ASN A 225 4.93 0.43 11.26
CA ASN A 225 6.25 -0.18 11.19
C ASN A 225 6.08 -1.68 10.88
N ASP A 226 7.17 -2.42 10.71
CA ASP A 226 7.13 -3.85 10.35
C ASP A 226 6.61 -4.78 11.46
N GLN A 227 6.48 -4.26 12.68
CA GLN A 227 5.95 -4.95 13.86
C GLN A 227 4.55 -4.44 14.25
N ALA A 228 3.95 -3.56 13.45
CA ALA A 228 2.67 -2.95 13.77
C ALA A 228 1.60 -4.05 13.85
N ALA A 229 0.80 -4.04 14.91
CA ALA A 229 -0.26 -5.02 15.11
C ALA A 229 -1.38 -4.94 14.06
N HIS A 230 -1.51 -3.78 13.41
CA HIS A 230 -2.51 -3.52 12.37
C HIS A 230 -1.90 -2.70 11.24
N ASP A 231 -2.12 -3.12 10.00
CA ASP A 231 -1.63 -2.49 8.77
C ASP A 231 -2.74 -2.19 7.75
N ASP A 232 -4.02 -2.39 8.12
CA ASP A 232 -5.16 -2.33 7.19
C ASP A 232 -5.30 -0.94 6.51
N ALA A 233 -5.24 0.15 7.29
CA ALA A 233 -5.32 1.51 6.75
C ALA A 233 -4.15 1.85 5.80
N PRO A 234 -2.86 1.69 6.21
CA PRO A 234 -1.75 1.96 5.30
C PRO A 234 -1.74 1.03 4.08
N ASP A 235 -2.14 -0.24 4.20
CA ASP A 235 -2.20 -1.18 3.08
C ASP A 235 -3.29 -0.80 2.06
N SER A 236 -4.47 -0.42 2.54
CA SER A 236 -5.58 0.07 1.71
C SER A 236 -5.16 1.33 0.93
N LEU A 237 -4.52 2.30 1.60
CA LEU A 237 -4.07 3.54 0.94
C LEU A 237 -2.96 3.26 -0.08
N ALA A 238 -1.95 2.46 0.30
CA ALA A 238 -0.84 2.10 -0.57
C ALA A 238 -1.34 1.36 -1.82
N SER A 239 -2.32 0.47 -1.67
CA SER A 239 -2.94 -0.26 -2.77
C SER A 239 -3.70 0.65 -3.72
N LEU A 240 -4.44 1.62 -3.18
CA LEU A 240 -5.12 2.63 -3.98
C LEU A 240 -4.13 3.47 -4.79
N ILE A 241 -3.09 4.01 -4.13
CA ILE A 241 -2.04 4.80 -4.78
C ILE A 241 -1.36 3.98 -5.88
N LYS A 242 -1.00 2.73 -5.59
CA LYS A 242 -0.42 1.83 -6.61
C LYS A 242 -1.35 1.66 -7.81
N LYS A 243 -2.66 1.57 -7.58
CA LYS A 243 -3.64 1.37 -8.65
C LYS A 243 -3.82 2.61 -9.54
N ILE A 244 -3.81 3.81 -8.96
CA ILE A 244 -4.22 5.04 -9.69
C ILE A 244 -3.11 6.06 -9.93
N ALA A 245 -1.98 5.95 -9.23
CA ALA A 245 -0.91 6.96 -9.20
C ALA A 245 0.49 6.41 -9.56
N SER A 246 0.63 5.11 -9.85
CA SER A 246 1.90 4.51 -10.30
C SER A 246 2.34 5.05 -11.67
N LYS A 247 3.66 5.13 -11.90
CA LYS A 247 4.26 5.34 -13.23
C LYS A 247 3.66 4.28 -14.18
N GLY A 248 2.98 4.73 -15.24
CA GLY A 248 2.11 3.89 -16.05
C GLY A 248 2.82 2.68 -16.67
N GLY A 249 2.10 1.55 -16.69
CA GLY A 249 2.60 0.32 -17.33
C GLY A 249 1.63 -0.87 -17.37
N SER A 250 0.40 -0.70 -17.89
CA SER A 250 -0.23 -1.77 -18.70
C SER A 250 -1.08 -1.16 -19.83
N ILE A 251 -0.98 -1.82 -20.99
CA ILE A 251 -1.19 -1.34 -22.35
C ILE A 251 -2.67 -1.37 -22.81
N LYS A 252 -3.59 -1.91 -22.00
CA LYS A 252 -5.02 -2.03 -22.37
C LYS A 252 -5.80 -0.72 -22.34
N ASP A 253 -5.44 0.22 -21.46
CA ASP A 253 -6.26 1.41 -21.22
C ASP A 253 -6.01 2.55 -22.21
N ARG A 254 -5.00 2.42 -23.09
CA ARG A 254 -4.71 3.44 -24.11
C ARG A 254 -5.56 3.34 -25.38
N TYR A 255 -6.32 2.26 -25.58
CA TYR A 255 -7.02 2.00 -26.85
C TYR A 255 -8.55 1.85 -26.79
N ASN A 256 -9.21 2.02 -25.64
CA ASN A 256 -10.68 1.86 -25.56
C ASN A 256 -11.50 3.16 -25.62
N TRP A 257 -10.92 4.28 -26.06
CA TRP A 257 -11.68 5.51 -26.33
C TRP A 257 -12.41 5.52 -27.68
N PHE A 258 -12.28 4.48 -28.51
CA PHE A 258 -13.09 4.35 -29.72
C PHE A 258 -13.82 2.99 -29.73
N GLY A 259 -14.90 2.91 -28.96
CA GLY A 259 -16.02 2.04 -29.33
C GLY A 259 -16.57 2.49 -30.67
N GLY A 260 -16.86 1.52 -31.54
CA GLY A 260 -16.94 1.72 -32.98
C GLY A 260 -18.06 2.62 -33.48
N ILE A 261 -17.89 3.08 -34.71
CA ILE A 261 -18.96 3.39 -35.65
C ILE A 261 -18.48 2.93 -37.04
N ASN A 262 -19.28 2.05 -37.63
CA ASN A 262 -19.27 1.41 -38.97
C ASN A 262 -18.24 0.31 -39.23
#